data_AF-A0A0M8PUS4-F1
#
_entry.id   AF-A0A0M8PUS4-F1
#
_cell.length_a   1.000
_cell.length_b   1.000
_cell.length_c   1.000
_cell.angle_alpha   90.00
_cell.angle_beta   90.00
_cell.angle_gamma   90.00
#
_symmetry.space_group_name_H-M   'P 1'
#
loop_
_entity.id
_entity.type
_entity.pdbx_description
1 polymer ?
#
loop_
_entity_poly.entity_id
_entity_poly.type
_entity_poly.pdbx_seq_one_letter_code
_entity_poly.pdbx_strand_id
1 'polypeptide(L)'
;MDSFFIILMGFFIVIANIIGFIFYRKKKNLFFSAFTILLLAVLFGAIGGALAIFIIRDPFAMFYGMQLGYYLMINSVIVFIIAILATVVKKYNSKNM
;
A
#
# COMPACT_ATOMS: atom_id res chain seq x y z
N MET A 1 21.86 9.67 6.50
CA MET A 1 20.97 9.56 5.32
C MET A 1 20.05 8.35 5.45
N ASP A 2 20.56 7.20 5.87
CA ASP A 2 19.78 5.96 6.01
C ASP A 2 18.55 6.11 6.90
N SER A 3 18.69 6.73 8.08
CA SER A 3 17.56 6.98 8.98
C SER A 3 16.47 7.86 8.33
N PHE A 4 16.85 8.83 7.50
CA PHE A 4 15.89 9.70 6.83
C PHE A 4 15.04 8.92 5.81
N PHE A 5 15.68 8.11 4.96
CA PHE A 5 14.97 7.30 3.97
C PHE A 5 14.11 6.22 4.63
N ILE A 6 14.56 5.61 5.73
CA ILE A 6 13.75 4.66 6.49
C ILE A 6 12.50 5.34 7.07
N ILE A 7 12.66 6.52 7.69
CA ILE A 7 11.53 7.30 8.23
C ILE A 7 10.56 7.70 7.12
N LEU A 8 11.10 8.16 5.98
CA LEU A 8 10.29 8.54 4.81
C LEU A 8 9.51 7.34 4.26
N MET A 9 10.11 6.16 4.24
CA MET A 9 9.44 4.92 3.81
C MET A 9 8.28 4.60 4.75
N GLY A 10 8.51 4.63 6.06
CA GLY A 10 7.48 4.45 7.07
C GLY A 10 6.33 5.45 6.91
N PHE A 11 6.65 6.72 6.65
CA PHE A 11 5.67 7.78 6.40
C PHE A 11 4.78 7.48 5.19
N PHE A 12 5.35 7.10 4.05
CA PHE A 12 4.57 6.71 2.86
C PHE A 12 3.66 5.51 3.12
N ILE A 13 4.16 4.51 3.85
CA ILE A 13 3.37 3.31 4.21
C ILE A 13 2.19 3.69 5.09
N VAL A 14 2.40 4.51 6.11
CA VAL A 14 1.32 4.97 7.00
C VAL A 14 0.26 5.75 6.22
N ILE A 15 0.68 6.68 5.37
CA ILE A 15 -0.25 7.47 4.54
C ILE A 15 -1.04 6.57 3.60
N ALA A 16 -0.39 5.62 2.92
CA ALA A 16 -1.08 4.72 1.99
C ALA A 16 -2.18 3.92 2.70
N ASN A 17 -1.91 3.44 3.91
CA ASN A 17 -2.90 2.72 4.72
C ASN A 17 -4.03 3.65 5.20
N ILE A 18 -3.73 4.88 5.62
CA ILE A 18 -4.76 5.86 6.00
C ILE A 18 -5.69 6.13 4.81
N ILE A 19 -5.14 6.35 3.61
CA ILE A 19 -5.94 6.55 2.39
C ILE A 19 -6.76 5.29 2.08
N GLY A 20 -6.15 4.11 2.14
CA GLY A 20 -6.84 2.83 1.96
C GLY A 20 -8.01 2.66 2.94
N PHE A 21 -7.83 3.05 4.20
CA PHE A 21 -8.87 3.02 5.23
C PHE A 21 -10.00 4.03 4.97
N ILE A 22 -9.68 5.25 4.53
CA ILE A 22 -10.69 6.26 4.16
C ILE A 22 -11.56 5.74 3.02
N PHE A 23 -10.96 5.14 1.98
CA PHE A 23 -11.70 4.55 0.87
C PHE A 23 -12.53 3.34 1.27
N TYR A 24 -12.02 2.50 2.18
CA TYR A 24 -12.80 1.43 2.80
C TYR A 24 -14.05 2.00 3.48
N ARG A 25 -13.93 3.03 4.34
CA ARG A 25 -15.10 3.61 5.03
C ARG A 25 -16.12 4.19 4.06
N LYS A 26 -15.67 4.85 2.99
CA LYS A 26 -16.56 5.45 1.98
C LYS A 26 -17.36 4.41 1.18
N LYS A 27 -16.70 3.32 0.75
CA LYS A 27 -17.33 2.29 -0.11
C LYS A 27 -17.85 1.08 0.66
N LYS A 28 -17.49 0.93 1.94
CA LYS A 28 -17.72 -0.26 2.78
C LYS A 28 -17.26 -1.56 2.13
N ASN A 29 -16.21 -1.49 1.31
CA ASN A 29 -15.71 -2.61 0.50
C ASN A 29 -14.19 -2.76 0.67
N LEU A 30 -13.76 -3.89 1.22
CA LEU A 30 -12.35 -4.22 1.44
C LEU A 30 -11.59 -4.42 0.13
N PHE A 31 -12.22 -4.93 -0.93
CA PHE A 31 -11.59 -5.07 -2.24
C PHE A 31 -11.18 -3.72 -2.82
N PHE A 32 -12.03 -2.71 -2.65
CA PHE A 32 -11.72 -1.36 -3.13
C PHE A 32 -10.55 -0.74 -2.34
N SER A 33 -10.45 -1.05 -1.06
CA SER A 33 -9.31 -0.64 -0.23
C SER A 33 -8.00 -1.27 -0.70
N ALA A 34 -7.98 -2.59 -0.91
CA ALA A 34 -6.81 -3.31 -1.44
C ALA A 34 -6.37 -2.74 -2.80
N PHE A 35 -7.33 -2.52 -3.70
CA PHE A 35 -7.05 -1.92 -5.01
C PHE A 35 -6.49 -0.50 -4.89
N THR A 36 -7.02 0.31 -3.97
CA THR A 36 -6.49 1.67 -3.72
C THR A 36 -5.03 1.63 -3.25
N ILE A 37 -4.69 0.72 -2.32
CA ILE A 37 -3.32 0.56 -1.83
C ILE A 37 -2.39 0.10 -2.96
N LEU A 38 -2.86 -0.79 -3.85
CA LEU A 38 -2.09 -1.22 -5.02
C LEU A 38 -1.76 -0.05 -5.96
N LEU A 39 -2.73 0.82 -6.25
CA LEU A 39 -2.49 2.02 -7.07
C LEU A 39 -1.49 2.97 -6.40
N LEU A 40 -1.61 3.14 -5.08
CA LEU A 40 -0.68 3.94 -4.29
C LEU A 40 0.72 3.33 -4.26
N ALA A 41 0.87 2.01 -4.35
CA ALA A 41 2.18 1.37 -4.42
C ALA A 41 2.99 1.85 -5.64
N VAL A 42 2.35 1.92 -6.81
CA VAL A 42 2.98 2.43 -8.03
C VAL A 42 3.28 3.92 -7.90
N LEU A 43 2.30 4.71 -7.42
CA LEU A 43 2.44 6.16 -7.31
C LEU A 43 3.54 6.55 -6.30
N PHE A 44 3.48 6.01 -5.08
CA PHE A 44 4.46 6.32 -4.03
C PHE A 44 5.82 5.68 -4.31
N GLY A 45 5.86 4.52 -4.99
CA GLY A 45 7.13 3.96 -5.48
C GLY A 45 7.81 4.89 -6.48
N ALA A 46 7.07 5.42 -7.45
CA ALA A 46 7.58 6.38 -8.43
C ALA A 46 8.03 7.70 -7.77
N ILE A 47 7.20 8.28 -6.89
CA ILE A 47 7.52 9.51 -6.16
C ILE A 47 8.73 9.31 -5.25
N GLY A 48 8.77 8.21 -4.49
CA GLY A 48 9.89 7.88 -3.61
C GLY A 48 11.20 7.70 -4.39
N GLY A 49 11.13 7.04 -5.55
CA GLY A 49 12.28 6.87 -6.43
C GLY A 49 12.79 8.21 -6.99
N ALA A 50 11.89 9.04 -7.51
CA ALA A 50 12.23 10.37 -8.02
C ALA A 50 12.85 11.27 -6.93
N LEU A 51 12.29 11.26 -5.72
CA LEU A 51 12.83 12.01 -4.58
C LEU A 51 14.22 11.51 -4.19
N ALA A 52 14.43 10.19 -4.15
CA ALA A 52 15.72 9.62 -3.81
C ALA A 52 16.80 9.98 -4.85
N ILE A 53 16.48 9.91 -6.15
CA ILE A 53 17.37 10.35 -7.22
C ILE A 53 17.70 11.84 -7.08
N PHE A 54 16.71 12.68 -6.79
CA PHE A 54 16.92 14.12 -6.65
C PHE A 54 17.86 14.48 -5.48
N ILE A 55 17.73 13.78 -4.35
CA ILE A 55 18.51 14.04 -3.14
C ILE A 55 19.93 13.46 -3.25
N ILE A 56 20.05 12.19 -3.66
CA ILE A 56 21.34 11.48 -3.73
C ILE A 56 22.12 11.87 -4.99
N ARG A 57 21.42 12.33 -6.04
CA ARG A 57 21.96 12.63 -7.37
C ARG A 57 22.58 11.40 -8.07
N ASP A 58 22.02 10.23 -7.77
CA ASP A 58 22.41 8.95 -8.37
C ASP A 58 21.17 8.25 -8.94
N PRO A 59 21.16 7.84 -10.22
CA PRO A 59 20.07 7.06 -10.81
C PRO A 59 19.75 5.76 -10.06
N PHE A 60 20.74 5.11 -9.44
CA PHE A 60 20.53 3.89 -8.66
C PHE A 60 19.71 4.13 -7.39
N ALA A 61 19.56 5.38 -6.94
CA ALA A 61 18.64 5.72 -5.85
C ALA A 61 17.17 5.36 -6.16
N MET A 62 16.82 5.08 -7.42
CA MET A 62 15.51 4.53 -7.81
C MET A 62 15.13 3.25 -7.05
N PHE A 63 16.12 2.43 -6.63
CA PHE A 63 15.87 1.19 -5.88
C PHE A 63 15.13 1.42 -4.56
N TYR A 64 15.33 2.58 -3.93
CA TYR A 64 14.55 2.96 -2.75
C TYR A 64 13.05 3.05 -3.06
N GLY A 65 12.69 3.72 -4.16
CA GLY A 65 11.30 3.84 -4.61
C GLY A 65 10.69 2.50 -4.99
N MET A 66 11.44 1.65 -5.69
CA MET A 66 11.00 0.30 -6.02
C MET A 66 10.76 -0.56 -4.78
N GLN A 67 11.62 -0.43 -3.76
CA GLN A 67 11.45 -1.16 -2.50
C GLN A 67 10.21 -0.67 -1.72
N LEU A 68 9.98 0.64 -1.66
CA LEU A 68 8.76 1.21 -1.08
C LEU A 68 7.50 0.70 -1.79
N GLY A 69 7.50 0.74 -3.13
CA GLY A 69 6.41 0.21 -3.95
C GLY A 69 6.18 -1.28 -3.71
N TYR A 70 7.25 -2.07 -3.59
CA TYR A 70 7.17 -3.49 -3.28
C TYR A 70 6.49 -3.77 -1.92
N TYR A 71 6.86 -3.05 -0.86
CA TYR A 71 6.20 -3.20 0.45
C TYR A 71 4.72 -2.86 0.40
N LEU A 72 4.35 -1.78 -0.31
CA LEU A 72 2.95 -1.41 -0.49
C LEU A 72 2.16 -2.41 -1.34
N MET A 73 2.81 -3.02 -2.34
CA MET A 73 2.22 -4.08 -3.15
C MET A 73 1.91 -5.31 -2.28
N ILE A 74 2.87 -5.77 -1.47
CA ILE A 74 2.63 -6.87 -0.51
C ILE A 74 1.48 -6.51 0.43
N ASN A 75 1.47 -5.30 0.96
CA ASN A 75 0.41 -4.85 1.85
C ASN A 75 -0.97 -4.89 1.16
N SER A 76 -1.07 -4.46 -0.10
CA SER A 76 -2.31 -4.57 -0.88
C SER A 76 -2.79 -6.01 -1.03
N VAL A 77 -1.87 -6.97 -1.23
CA VAL A 77 -2.19 -8.40 -1.33
C VAL A 77 -2.71 -8.94 -0.01
N ILE A 78 -2.12 -8.55 1.12
CA ILE A 78 -2.60 -8.94 2.45
C ILE A 78 -4.05 -8.46 2.65
N VAL A 79 -4.34 -7.19 2.35
CA VAL A 79 -5.69 -6.63 2.47
C VAL A 79 -6.67 -7.33 1.52
N PHE A 80 -6.23 -7.70 0.32
CA PHE A 80 -7.03 -8.45 -0.63
C PHE A 80 -7.38 -9.86 -0.13
N ILE A 81 -6.42 -10.59 0.46
CA ILE A 81 -6.66 -11.90 1.07
C ILE A 81 -7.67 -11.78 2.22
N ILE A 82 -7.54 -10.75 3.06
CA ILE A 82 -8.51 -10.46 4.13
C ILE A 82 -9.90 -10.20 3.54
N ALA A 83 -9.99 -9.46 2.43
CA ALA A 83 -11.27 -9.20 1.74
C ALA A 83 -11.95 -10.49 1.26
N ILE A 84 -11.16 -11.43 0.71
CA ILE A 84 -11.65 -12.75 0.28
C ILE A 84 -12.18 -13.53 1.49
N LEU A 85 -11.38 -13.65 2.56
CA LEU A 85 -11.76 -14.38 3.78
C LEU A 85 -13.04 -13.81 4.40
N ALA A 86 -13.14 -12.48 4.54
CA ALA A 86 -14.33 -11.83 5.07
C ALA A 86 -15.58 -12.13 4.22
N THR A 87 -15.42 -12.19 2.89
CA THR A 87 -16.51 -12.51 1.96
C THR A 87 -16.93 -13.98 2.09
N VAL A 88 -15.97 -14.89 2.19
CA VAL A 88 -16.22 -16.33 2.37
C VAL A 88 -16.93 -16.59 3.70
N VAL A 89 -16.43 -16.03 4.81
CA VAL A 89 -17.05 -16.16 6.15
C VAL A 89 -18.48 -15.62 6.15
N LYS A 90 -18.70 -14.44 5.56
CA LYS A 90 -20.04 -13.86 5.44
C LYS A 90 -20.99 -14.77 4.66
N LYS A 91 -20.52 -15.38 3.57
CA LYS A 91 -21.30 -16.32 2.75
C LYS A 91 -21.64 -17.60 3.52
N TYR A 92 -20.71 -18.15 4.28
CA TYR A 92 -20.97 -19.34 5.11
C TYR A 92 -21.97 -19.07 6.24
N ASN A 93 -21.81 -17.97 6.98
CA ASN A 93 -22.75 -17.63 8.05
C ASN A 93 -24.16 -17.35 7.51
N SER A 94 -24.29 -16.70 6.35
CA SER A 94 -25.60 -16.44 5.72
C SER A 94 -26.30 -17.71 5.20
N LYS A 95 -25.57 -18.83 5.04
CA LYS A 95 -26.12 -20.11 4.56
C LYS A 95 -26.51 -21.04 5.71
N ASN A 96 -25.97 -20.79 6.92
CA ASN A 96 -26.27 -21.52 8.15
C ASN A 96 -27.35 -20.84 9.02
N MET A 97 -27.84 -19.67 8.60
CA MET A 97 -29.08 -19.05 9.10
C MET A 97 -30.22 -19.40 8.14
#